data_AF-A0A846KT49-F1
#
_entry.id   AF-A0A846KT49-F1
#
_cell.length_a   1.000
_cell.length_b   1.000
_cell.length_c   1.000
_cell.angle_alpha   90.00
_cell.angle_beta   90.00
_cell.angle_gamma   90.00
#
_symmetry.space_group_name_H-M   'P 1'
#
loop_
_entity.id
_entity.type
_entity.pdbx_description
1 polymer ?
#
loop_
_entity_poly.entity_id
_entity_poly.type
_entity_poly.pdbx_seq_one_letter_code
_entity_poly.pdbx_strand_id
1 'polypeptide(L)'
;MSHIKALNLAAKSNLNNVLILEDDCLFLQNRAILDKLIKYFFDTIDDWDVFFLDFCTKGAQDTKYKKIKKVLKSIRTHAYAVNKHYMPTLKKCFTEAHMLLENELFYSQTLSLAIDRYWQRLQRKDRWYMLDAAIAKQASSYSDIEYRDKNRKYY
;
A
#
# COMPACT_ATOMS: atom_id res chain seq x y z
N MET A 1 3.61 10.24 -12.35
CA MET A 1 2.85 9.31 -11.47
C MET A 1 2.38 9.95 -10.15
N SER A 2 1.14 9.70 -9.68
CA SER A 2 0.52 10.38 -8.52
C SER A 2 1.12 10.07 -7.14
N HIS A 3 1.45 8.81 -6.81
CA HIS A 3 2.06 8.53 -5.48
C HIS A 3 3.44 9.19 -5.31
N ILE A 4 4.24 9.35 -6.37
CA ILE A 4 5.52 10.08 -6.31
C ILE A 4 5.27 11.55 -5.94
N LYS A 5 4.21 12.17 -6.49
CA LYS A 5 3.81 13.55 -6.13
C LYS A 5 3.38 13.64 -4.67
N ALA A 6 2.59 12.69 -4.18
CA ALA A 6 2.19 12.63 -2.77
C ALA A 6 3.38 12.50 -1.82
N LEU A 7 4.34 11.62 -2.13
CA LEU A 7 5.57 11.45 -1.34
C LEU A 7 6.45 12.71 -1.37
N ASN A 8 6.55 13.39 -2.52
CA ASN A 8 7.26 14.67 -2.62
C ASN A 8 6.61 15.76 -1.77
N LEU A 9 5.28 15.84 -1.78
CA LEU A 9 4.55 16.80 -0.95
C LEU A 9 4.80 16.52 0.53
N ALA A 10 4.65 15.26 0.97
CA ALA A 10 4.91 14.88 2.36
C ALA A 10 6.33 15.20 2.82
N ALA A 11 7.34 14.94 1.97
CA ALA A 11 8.73 15.26 2.24
C ALA A 11 8.97 16.78 2.32
N LYS A 12 8.43 17.56 1.37
CA LYS A 12 8.52 19.04 1.38
C LYS A 12 7.85 19.65 2.61
N SER A 13 6.73 19.07 3.06
CA SER A 13 6.00 19.47 4.26
C SER A 13 6.59 18.91 5.56
N ASN A 14 7.71 18.18 5.49
CA ASN A 14 8.43 17.61 6.65
C ASN A 14 7.57 16.69 7.54
N LEU A 15 6.55 16.02 6.97
CA LEU A 15 5.60 15.19 7.71
C LEU A 15 6.28 13.96 8.34
N ASN A 16 5.84 13.56 9.53
CA ASN A 16 6.36 12.38 10.26
C ASN A 16 5.87 11.05 9.68
N ASN A 17 4.70 11.07 9.06
CA ASN A 17 4.14 9.98 8.28
C ASN A 17 3.09 10.57 7.33
N VAL A 18 2.67 9.78 6.35
CA VAL A 18 1.57 10.17 5.44
C VAL A 18 0.71 8.96 5.16
N LEU A 19 -0.61 9.18 5.15
CA LEU A 19 -1.60 8.24 4.64
C LEU A 19 -1.89 8.60 3.18
N ILE A 20 -1.70 7.65 2.27
CA ILE A 20 -1.98 7.78 0.85
C ILE A 20 -3.20 6.91 0.53
N LEU A 21 -4.24 7.55 0.01
CA LEU A 21 -5.49 6.94 -0.43
C LEU A 21 -5.73 7.31 -1.89
N GLU A 22 -6.16 6.35 -2.70
CA GLU A 22 -6.77 6.63 -4.00
C GLU A 22 -8.18 7.22 -3.83
N ASP A 23 -8.70 7.86 -4.88
CA ASP A 23 -9.98 8.58 -4.88
C ASP A 23 -11.20 7.69 -4.66
N ASP A 24 -11.09 6.40 -4.99
CA ASP A 24 -12.12 5.40 -4.80
C ASP A 24 -11.97 4.60 -3.49
N CYS A 25 -11.25 5.13 -2.49
CA CYS A 25 -11.09 4.48 -1.18
C CYS A 25 -12.33 4.61 -0.28
N LEU A 26 -12.84 3.48 0.21
CA LEU A 26 -13.92 3.37 1.17
C LEU A 26 -13.46 2.64 2.44
N PHE A 27 -13.75 3.20 3.61
CA PHE A 27 -13.52 2.51 4.88
C PHE A 27 -14.58 1.43 5.12
N LEU A 28 -14.15 0.26 5.61
CA LEU A 28 -15.01 -0.91 5.86
C LEU A 28 -15.71 -0.88 7.22
N GLN A 29 -15.32 0.07 8.08
CA GLN A 29 -15.76 0.15 9.46
C GLN A 29 -16.20 1.58 9.79
N ASN A 30 -17.04 1.72 10.81
CA ASN A 30 -17.37 3.04 11.35
C ASN A 30 -16.13 3.69 12.00
N ARG A 31 -16.21 5.01 12.20
CA ARG A 31 -15.11 5.81 12.74
C ARG A 31 -14.55 5.28 14.06
N ALA A 32 -15.41 4.89 14.99
CA ALA A 32 -14.98 4.43 16.31
C ALA A 32 -14.18 3.12 16.24
N ILE A 33 -14.56 2.19 15.36
CA ILE A 33 -13.81 0.95 15.14
C ILE A 33 -12.49 1.24 14.40
N LEU A 34 -12.54 2.10 13.38
CA LEU A 34 -11.35 2.48 12.62
C LEU A 34 -10.29 3.11 13.53
N ASP A 35 -10.68 4.08 14.37
CA ASP A 35 -9.77 4.75 15.31
C ASP A 35 -9.16 3.75 16.29
N LYS A 36 -9.95 2.80 16.81
CA LYS A 36 -9.45 1.75 17.70
C LYS A 36 -8.41 0.86 17.02
N LEU A 37 -8.65 0.45 15.77
CA LEU A 37 -7.75 -0.43 15.02
C LEU A 37 -6.45 0.27 14.64
N ILE A 38 -6.54 1.52 14.18
CA ILE A 38 -5.38 2.34 13.83
C ILE A 38 -4.56 2.66 15.09
N LYS A 39 -5.23 3.06 16.17
CA LYS A 39 -4.57 3.30 17.46
C LYS A 39 -3.87 2.03 17.97
N TYR A 40 -4.53 0.89 17.89
CA TYR A 40 -3.93 -0.38 18.28
C TYR A 40 -2.63 -0.65 17.51
N PHE A 41 -2.59 -0.41 16.20
CA PHE A 41 -1.36 -0.55 15.42
C PHE A 41 -0.25 0.38 15.92
N PHE A 42 -0.52 1.67 16.06
CA PHE A 42 0.49 2.66 16.45
C PHE A 42 0.92 2.58 17.93
N ASP A 43 0.07 2.08 18.81
CA ASP A 43 0.43 1.80 20.21
C ASP A 43 1.26 0.50 20.35
N THR A 44 1.30 -0.34 19.31
CA THR A 44 1.94 -1.68 19.35
C THR A 44 3.23 -1.76 18.53
N ILE A 45 3.33 -1.01 17.43
CA ILE A 45 4.45 -1.06 16.49
C ILE A 45 5.16 0.28 16.44
N ASP A 46 6.31 0.36 17.11
CA ASP A 46 7.15 1.57 17.10
C ASP A 46 7.94 1.71 15.79
N ASP A 47 8.46 0.60 15.27
CA ASP A 47 9.34 0.56 14.10
C ASP A 47 8.62 -0.06 12.89
N TRP A 48 8.19 0.81 11.97
CA TRP A 48 7.44 0.43 10.78
C TRP A 48 7.81 1.30 9.58
N ASP A 49 7.77 0.69 8.40
CA ASP A 49 8.08 1.36 7.13
C ASP A 49 6.78 1.71 6.40
N VAL A 50 5.89 0.73 6.26
CA VAL A 50 4.59 0.85 5.59
C VAL A 50 3.52 0.09 6.37
N PHE A 51 2.35 0.72 6.53
CA PHE A 51 1.15 0.11 7.11
C PHE A 51 0.01 0.09 6.08
N PHE A 52 -0.47 -1.09 5.73
CA PHE A 52 -1.57 -1.26 4.79
C PHE A 52 -2.94 -1.12 5.46
N LEU A 53 -3.84 -0.38 4.81
CA LEU A 53 -5.26 -0.30 5.17
C LEU A 53 -6.13 -1.15 4.23
N ASP A 54 -5.75 -1.24 2.95
CA ASP A 54 -6.23 -2.25 2.00
C ASP A 54 -5.04 -3.07 1.49
N PHE A 55 -5.27 -4.34 1.18
CA PHE A 55 -4.25 -5.23 0.66
C PHE A 55 -4.85 -6.35 -0.20
N CYS A 56 -4.03 -6.86 -1.11
CA CYS A 56 -4.24 -8.17 -1.72
C CYS A 56 -2.98 -8.98 -1.50
N THR A 57 -2.95 -9.65 -0.35
CA THR A 57 -1.78 -10.39 0.09
C THR A 57 -1.71 -11.76 -0.60
N LYS A 58 -0.51 -12.12 -1.05
CA LYS A 58 -0.12 -13.47 -1.49
C LYS A 58 0.88 -14.11 -0.53
N GLY A 59 1.17 -13.46 0.60
CA GLY A 59 2.11 -13.93 1.60
C GLY A 59 2.22 -12.97 2.78
N ALA A 60 2.04 -13.51 3.98
CA ALA A 60 2.22 -12.79 5.24
C ALA A 60 2.73 -13.75 6.32
N GLN A 61 3.36 -13.20 7.35
CA GLN A 61 3.79 -13.91 8.54
C GLN A 61 3.11 -13.32 9.76
N ASP A 62 2.71 -14.18 10.69
CA ASP A 62 2.20 -13.73 11.98
C ASP A 62 3.33 -13.05 12.75
N THR A 63 2.99 -11.96 13.43
CA THR A 63 3.90 -11.31 14.38
C THR A 63 3.64 -11.85 15.79
N LYS A 64 4.46 -11.46 16.77
CA LYS A 64 4.15 -11.72 18.19
C LYS A 64 2.90 -10.97 18.68
N TYR A 65 2.39 -10.01 17.90
CA TYR A 65 1.25 -9.19 18.25
C TYR A 65 -0.02 -9.71 17.57
N LYS A 66 -1.09 -9.86 18.36
CA LYS A 66 -2.39 -10.29 17.85
C LYS A 66 -2.87 -9.32 16.78
N LYS A 67 -3.56 -9.81 15.75
CA LYS A 67 -4.12 -9.03 14.65
C LYS A 67 -3.12 -8.27 13.77
N ILE A 68 -1.80 -8.35 14.00
CA ILE A 68 -0.81 -7.68 13.17
C ILE A 68 0.03 -8.73 12.45
N LYS A 69 0.12 -8.59 11.13
CA LYS A 69 0.92 -9.47 10.28
C LYS A 69 2.00 -8.70 9.56
N LYS A 70 3.17 -9.31 9.42
CA LYS A 70 4.25 -8.82 8.54
C LYS A 70 3.90 -9.22 7.11
N VAL A 71 3.88 -8.26 6.20
CA VAL A 71 3.57 -8.50 4.78
C VAL A 71 4.83 -8.97 4.07
N LEU A 72 4.73 -10.09 3.35
CA LEU A 72 5.81 -10.58 2.49
C LEU A 72 5.56 -10.28 1.02
N LYS A 73 4.28 -10.26 0.61
CA LYS A 73 3.87 -10.03 -0.78
C LYS A 73 2.42 -9.55 -0.86
N SER A 74 2.20 -8.34 -1.37
CA SER A 74 0.92 -7.68 -1.62
C SER A 74 0.96 -6.91 -2.94
N ILE A 75 -0.13 -6.96 -3.69
CA ILE A 75 -0.25 -6.44 -5.07
C ILE A 75 -1.20 -5.24 -5.20
N ARG A 76 -1.30 -4.36 -4.18
CA ARG A 76 -2.19 -3.18 -4.26
C ARG A 76 -1.60 -1.95 -3.61
N THR A 77 -1.64 -0.82 -4.32
CA THR A 77 -1.19 0.50 -3.84
C THR A 77 -2.34 1.41 -3.37
N HIS A 78 -3.52 0.84 -3.14
CA HIS A 78 -4.77 1.59 -2.98
C HIS A 78 -4.85 2.44 -1.70
N ALA A 79 -4.51 1.85 -0.54
CA ALA A 79 -4.59 2.54 0.75
C ALA A 79 -3.47 2.08 1.69
N TYR A 80 -2.51 2.95 1.96
CA TYR A 80 -1.38 2.66 2.84
C TYR A 80 -0.82 3.92 3.49
N ALA A 81 -0.28 3.78 4.71
CA ALA A 81 0.54 4.77 5.35
C ALA A 81 2.03 4.46 5.17
N VAL A 82 2.87 5.49 5.11
CA VAL A 82 4.34 5.35 5.06
C VAL A 82 4.99 6.26 6.10
N ASN A 83 6.01 5.74 6.79
CA ASN A 83 6.78 6.47 7.79
C ASN A 83 7.81 7.39 7.13
N LYS A 84 8.09 8.56 7.73
CA LYS A 84 9.02 9.58 7.20
C LYS A 84 10.35 9.03 6.73
N HIS A 85 10.98 8.19 7.54
CA HIS A 85 12.31 7.66 7.23
C HIS A 85 12.30 6.76 5.98
N TYR A 86 11.15 6.19 5.63
CA TYR A 86 10.99 5.26 4.52
C TYR A 86 10.47 5.92 3.24
N MET A 87 9.95 7.15 3.31
CA MET A 87 9.45 7.89 2.14
C MET A 87 10.49 7.99 0.99
N PRO A 88 11.80 8.22 1.24
CA PRO A 88 12.80 8.25 0.16
C PRO A 88 12.96 6.90 -0.55
N THR A 89 12.98 5.80 0.22
CA THR A 89 13.09 4.43 -0.32
C THR A 89 11.89 4.09 -1.19
N LEU A 90 10.67 4.38 -0.70
CA LEU A 90 9.45 4.11 -1.43
C LEU A 90 9.36 4.97 -2.71
N LYS A 91 9.72 6.25 -2.62
CA LYS A 91 9.78 7.16 -3.77
C LYS A 91 10.75 6.64 -4.83
N LYS A 92 11.96 6.25 -4.44
CA LYS A 92 12.95 5.70 -5.37
C LYS A 92 12.41 4.47 -6.09
N CYS A 93 11.76 3.56 -5.36
CA CYS A 93 11.15 2.37 -5.93
C CYS A 93 10.09 2.69 -6.98
N PHE A 94 9.20 3.65 -6.70
CA PHE A 94 8.19 4.08 -7.67
C PHE A 94 8.77 4.84 -8.86
N THR A 95 9.78 5.67 -8.65
CA THR A 95 10.49 6.36 -9.75
C THR A 95 11.14 5.36 -10.70
N GLU A 96 11.83 4.35 -10.18
CA GLU A 96 12.44 3.29 -10.99
C GLU A 96 11.39 2.49 -11.77
N ALA A 97 10.29 2.09 -11.12
CA ALA A 97 9.18 1.39 -11.80
C ALA A 97 8.64 2.21 -12.97
N HIS A 98 8.41 3.51 -12.74
CA HIS A 98 7.90 4.43 -13.75
C HIS A 98 8.87 4.60 -14.92
N MET A 99 10.17 4.77 -14.65
CA MET A 99 11.19 4.90 -15.68
C MET A 99 11.33 3.62 -16.50
N LEU A 100 11.27 2.44 -15.88
CA LEU A 100 11.32 1.17 -16.60
C LEU A 100 10.10 1.02 -17.52
N LEU A 101 8.91 1.36 -17.04
CA LEU A 101 7.68 1.36 -17.86
C LEU A 101 7.75 2.34 -19.05
N GLU A 102 8.33 3.52 -18.88
CA GLU A 102 8.46 4.51 -19.96
C GLU A 102 9.45 4.09 -21.04
N ASN A 103 10.45 3.27 -20.70
CA ASN A 103 11.52 2.84 -21.61
C ASN A 103 11.28 1.45 -22.25
N GLU A 104 10.20 0.74 -21.90
CA GLU A 104 9.90 -0.55 -22.53
C GLU A 104 9.20 -0.41 -23.89
N LEU A 105 9.85 -0.94 -24.93
CA LEU A 105 9.32 -1.06 -26.29
C LEU A 105 8.39 -2.28 -26.49
N PHE A 106 8.37 -3.25 -25.55
CA PHE A 106 7.65 -4.52 -25.69
C PHE A 106 6.71 -4.80 -24.51
N TYR A 107 5.40 -4.89 -24.81
CA TYR A 107 4.29 -4.97 -23.84
C TYR A 107 4.34 -6.16 -22.86
N SER A 108 5.11 -7.23 -23.14
CA SER A 108 5.04 -8.48 -22.37
C SER A 108 5.67 -8.44 -20.97
N GLN A 109 6.56 -7.48 -20.67
CA GLN A 109 7.21 -7.33 -19.36
C GLN A 109 6.53 -6.28 -18.45
N THR A 110 5.66 -5.43 -19.03
CA THR A 110 4.98 -4.30 -18.37
C THR A 110 4.22 -4.66 -17.08
N LEU A 111 3.59 -5.84 -17.00
CA LEU A 111 2.84 -6.25 -15.80
C LEU A 111 3.72 -6.46 -14.56
N SER A 112 5.00 -6.77 -14.73
CA SER A 112 5.93 -6.91 -13.60
C SER A 112 6.48 -5.58 -13.10
N LEU A 113 6.48 -4.58 -13.98
CA LEU A 113 6.97 -3.22 -13.75
C LEU A 113 5.91 -2.27 -13.21
N ALA A 114 4.63 -2.66 -13.29
CA ALA A 114 3.56 -1.97 -12.57
C ALA A 114 3.94 -1.78 -11.09
N ILE A 115 3.69 -0.59 -10.55
CA ILE A 115 4.23 -0.17 -9.25
C ILE A 115 3.83 -1.10 -8.10
N ASP A 116 2.60 -1.63 -8.16
CA ASP A 116 1.99 -2.58 -7.23
C ASP A 116 2.62 -3.98 -7.27
N ARG A 117 3.35 -4.29 -8.33
CA ARG A 117 4.17 -5.48 -8.49
C ARG A 117 5.61 -5.22 -8.14
N TYR A 118 6.17 -4.14 -8.66
CA TYR A 118 7.57 -3.78 -8.54
C TYR A 118 7.99 -3.55 -7.08
N TRP A 119 7.13 -2.94 -6.26
CA TRP A 119 7.44 -2.68 -4.85
C TRP A 119 7.48 -3.92 -3.95
N GLN A 120 7.08 -5.12 -4.42
CA GLN A 120 7.07 -6.35 -3.61
C GLN A 120 8.46 -6.75 -3.12
N ARG A 121 9.50 -6.39 -3.89
CA ARG A 121 10.90 -6.61 -3.51
C ARG A 121 11.28 -5.93 -2.19
N LEU A 122 10.59 -4.84 -1.84
CA LEU A 122 10.76 -4.14 -0.57
C LEU A 122 10.06 -4.86 0.57
N GLN A 123 8.84 -5.35 0.33
CA GLN A 123 7.96 -5.92 1.36
C GLN A 123 8.60 -7.07 2.14
N ARG A 124 9.29 -7.99 1.45
CA ARG A 124 9.95 -9.13 2.09
C ARG A 124 11.14 -8.73 2.98
N LYS A 125 11.86 -7.67 2.60
CA LYS A 125 13.09 -7.23 3.27
C LYS A 125 12.78 -6.30 4.44
N ASP A 126 11.79 -5.45 4.27
CA ASP A 126 11.57 -4.28 5.09
C ASP A 126 10.37 -4.48 6.05
N ARG A 127 10.01 -3.48 6.84
CA ARG A 127 8.99 -3.56 7.92
C ARG A 127 7.61 -3.14 7.43
N TRP A 128 7.04 -3.98 6.59
CA TRP A 128 5.70 -3.80 6.05
C TRP A 128 4.69 -4.58 6.88
N TYR A 129 3.62 -3.91 7.30
CA TYR A 129 2.62 -4.49 8.18
C TYR A 129 1.20 -4.27 7.68
N MET A 130 0.30 -5.13 8.13
CA MET A 130 -1.15 -5.02 7.94
C MET A 130 -1.86 -5.56 9.17
N LEU A 131 -3.14 -5.19 9.31
CA LEU A 131 -4.03 -5.90 10.22
C LEU A 131 -4.43 -7.27 9.62
N ASP A 132 -4.89 -8.18 10.46
CA ASP A 132 -5.38 -9.51 10.06
C ASP A 132 -6.66 -9.46 9.20
N ALA A 133 -7.33 -8.30 9.16
CA ALA A 133 -8.38 -7.96 8.21
C ALA A 133 -8.17 -6.54 7.64
N ALA A 134 -8.53 -6.34 6.38
CA ALA A 134 -8.50 -5.02 5.75
C ALA A 134 -9.51 -4.07 6.40
N ILE A 135 -9.17 -2.78 6.49
CA ILE A 135 -10.03 -1.73 7.09
C ILE A 135 -10.46 -0.68 6.07
N ALA A 136 -9.87 -0.72 4.88
CA ALA A 136 -10.26 0.04 3.71
C ALA A 136 -10.43 -0.90 2.51
N LYS A 137 -11.13 -0.40 1.50
CA LYS A 137 -11.32 -1.08 0.23
C LYS A 137 -11.45 -0.09 -0.91
N GLN A 138 -11.13 -0.57 -2.11
CA GLN A 138 -11.50 0.11 -3.33
C GLN A 138 -13.01 -0.01 -3.58
N ALA A 139 -13.67 1.09 -3.96
CA ALA A 139 -15.07 1.09 -4.37
C ALA A 139 -15.29 0.20 -5.58
N SER A 140 -16.51 -0.33 -5.72
CA SER A 140 -16.91 -1.08 -6.90
C SER A 140 -16.98 -0.14 -8.09
N SER A 141 -16.18 -0.39 -9.12
CA SER A 141 -16.18 0.37 -10.36
C SER A 141 -15.90 -0.55 -11.56
N TYR A 142 -16.29 -0.09 -12.75
CA TYR A 142 -15.86 -0.68 -14.00
C TYR A 142 -14.36 -0.40 -14.18
N SER A 143 -13.59 -1.43 -14.50
CA SER A 143 -12.14 -1.28 -14.69
C SER A 143 -11.84 -1.17 -16.19
N ASP A 144 -11.53 0.03 -16.68
CA ASP A 144 -11.17 0.25 -18.09
C ASP A 144 -9.95 -0.57 -18.53
N ILE A 145 -9.01 -0.83 -17.61
CA ILE A 145 -7.83 -1.67 -17.88
C ILE A 145 -8.20 -3.15 -18.05
N GLU A 146 -9.24 -3.63 -17.37
CA GLU A 146 -9.63 -5.04 -17.35
C GLU A 146 -10.93 -5.31 -18.10
N TYR A 147 -11.56 -4.27 -18.67
CA TYR A 147 -12.87 -4.28 -19.34
C TYR A 147 -13.94 -5.10 -18.60
N ARG A 148 -14.00 -4.98 -17.26
CA ARG A 148 -14.97 -5.71 -16.44
C ARG A 148 -15.34 -4.97 -15.15
N ASP A 149 -16.54 -5.26 -14.65
CA ASP A 149 -16.97 -4.85 -13.32
C ASP A 149 -16.09 -5.50 -12.24
N LYS A 150 -15.44 -4.68 -11.42
CA LYS A 150 -14.68 -5.15 -10.27
C LYS A 150 -15.61 -5.36 -9.08
N ASN A 151 -16.40 -6.44 -9.11
CA ASN A 151 -17.09 -6.96 -7.93
C ASN A 151 -16.08 -7.70 -7.03
N ARG A 152 -15.40 -6.95 -6.15
CA ARG A 152 -14.40 -7.50 -5.24
C ARG A 152 -15.08 -8.10 -4.00
N LYS A 153 -14.91 -9.41 -3.81
CA LYS A 153 -15.26 -10.10 -2.55
C LYS A 153 -14.16 -9.82 -1.52
N TYR A 154 -14.55 -9.30 -0.35
CA TYR A 154 -13.69 -9.14 0.82
C TYR A 154 -13.92 -10.38 1.68
N TYR A 155 -12.86 -11.15 1.95
CA TYR A 155 -12.90 -12.35 2.80
C TYR A 155 -12.28 -12.02 4.16
#